data_AF-A0A7G2CAM3-F1
#
_entry.id   AF-A0A7G2CAM3-F1
#
_cell.length_a   1.000
_cell.length_b   1.000
_cell.length_c   1.000
_cell.angle_alpha   90.00
_cell.angle_beta   90.00
_cell.angle_gamma   90.00
#
_symmetry.space_group_name_H-M   'P 1'
#
loop_
_entity.id
_entity.type
_entity.pdbx_description
1 polymer ?
#
loop_
_entity_poly.entity_id
_entity_poly.type
_entity_poly.pdbx_seq_one_letter_code
_entity_poly.pdbx_strand_id
1 'polypeptide(L)'
;MPERVAVSQEVYYFDAKSGWLRGKVTAVEGDKVKVMDHSTESEVTVSNEHVHGYISESYEAEDPDLFHVSDLHVATLLYCIKDRFEKLHQQYSLMGEMVLSVNPFQLMGFNSETERKRYLALPRPPLPSSPYLASRPQGL
;
A
#
# COMPACT_ATOMS: atom_id res chain seq x y z
N MET A 1 21.51 4.27 6.50
CA MET A 1 21.65 5.28 7.58
C MET A 1 20.32 5.33 8.30
N PRO A 2 20.30 5.29 9.64
CA PRO A 2 19.05 5.38 10.39
C PRO A 2 18.36 6.71 10.09
N GLU A 3 17.03 6.66 9.97
CA GLU A 3 16.25 7.84 9.63
C GLU A 3 16.24 8.82 10.79
N ARG A 4 16.23 10.13 10.48
CA ARG A 4 16.14 11.16 11.53
C ARG A 4 14.68 11.41 11.85
N VAL A 5 14.20 10.74 12.88
CA VAL A 5 12.82 10.87 13.34
C VAL A 5 12.70 11.91 14.45
N ALA A 6 11.68 12.75 14.39
CA ALA A 6 11.40 13.79 15.38
C ALA A 6 10.25 13.39 16.33
N VAL A 7 10.28 13.95 17.55
CA VAL A 7 9.16 13.79 18.50
C VAL A 7 7.90 14.44 17.91
N SER A 8 6.74 13.79 18.12
CA SER A 8 5.44 14.14 17.54
C SER A 8 5.30 13.92 16.03
N GLN A 9 6.28 13.32 15.36
CA GLN A 9 6.16 12.92 13.97
C GLN A 9 5.29 11.66 13.83
N GLU A 10 4.46 11.60 12.79
CA GLU A 10 3.81 10.36 12.38
C GLU A 10 4.79 9.46 11.66
N VAL A 11 4.76 8.17 11.97
CA VAL A 11 5.69 7.18 11.45
C VAL A 11 5.01 5.85 11.19
N TYR A 12 5.62 5.07 10.31
CA TYR A 12 5.48 3.64 10.28
C TYR A 12 6.48 2.99 11.24
N TYR A 13 6.07 1.96 11.95
CA TYR A 13 6.96 1.16 12.78
C TYR A 13 6.71 -0.34 12.55
N PHE A 14 7.75 -1.15 12.66
CA PHE A 14 7.65 -2.59 12.44
C PHE A 14 7.37 -3.36 13.75
N ASP A 15 6.30 -4.14 13.74
CA ASP A 15 5.98 -5.15 14.74
C ASP A 15 6.09 -6.56 14.14
N ALA A 16 6.72 -7.49 14.86
CA ALA A 16 7.00 -8.82 14.34
C ALA A 16 5.74 -9.67 14.12
N LYS A 17 4.62 -9.36 14.79
CA LYS A 17 3.36 -10.11 14.66
C LYS A 17 2.44 -9.49 13.62
N SER A 18 2.43 -8.16 13.54
CA SER A 18 1.43 -7.40 12.79
C SER A 18 2.01 -6.73 11.53
N GLY A 19 3.33 -6.78 11.35
CA GLY A 19 4.03 -6.13 10.25
C GLY A 19 4.20 -4.63 10.48
N TRP A 20 4.08 -3.84 9.42
CA TRP A 20 4.21 -2.39 9.50
C TRP A 20 2.91 -1.73 9.97
N LEU A 21 2.99 -0.99 11.07
CA LEU A 21 1.89 -0.28 11.71
C LEU A 21 2.13 1.23 11.70
N ARG A 22 1.08 2.01 11.91
CA ARG A 22 1.15 3.47 12.03
C ARG A 22 1.14 3.91 13.48
N GLY A 23 1.93 4.93 13.78
CA GLY A 23 1.95 5.54 15.10
C GLY A 23 2.55 6.93 15.10
N LYS A 24 2.64 7.51 16.29
CA LYS A 24 3.23 8.83 16.53
C LYS A 24 4.37 8.71 17.52
N VAL A 25 5.52 9.31 17.21
CA VAL A 25 6.68 9.28 18.10
C VAL A 25 6.44 10.11 19.36
N THR A 26 6.61 9.49 20.52
CA THR A 26 6.49 10.14 21.84
C THR A 26 7.87 10.52 22.39
N ALA A 27 8.89 9.69 22.17
CA ALA A 27 10.25 9.96 22.60
C ALA A 27 11.30 9.27 21.71
N VAL A 28 12.50 9.86 21.67
CA VAL A 28 13.67 9.29 20.99
C VAL A 28 14.80 9.20 22.01
N GLU A 29 15.22 7.99 22.35
CA GLU A 29 16.23 7.68 23.37
C GLU A 29 17.40 6.93 22.70
N GLY A 30 18.26 7.68 22.00
CA GLY A 30 19.40 7.10 21.27
C GLY A 30 18.94 6.26 20.08
N ASP A 31 19.14 4.95 20.15
CA ASP A 31 18.72 3.99 19.12
C ASP A 31 17.28 3.47 19.34
N LYS A 32 16.66 3.79 20.47
CA LYS A 32 15.29 3.36 20.78
C LYS A 32 14.32 4.50 20.54
N VAL A 33 13.22 4.18 19.86
CA VAL A 33 12.12 5.12 19.57
C VAL A 33 10.88 4.60 20.27
N LYS A 34 10.24 5.47 21.06
CA LYS A 34 8.92 5.20 21.64
C LYS A 34 7.86 5.74 20.69
N VAL A 35 6.94 4.88 20.30
CA VAL A 35 5.87 5.17 19.36
C VAL A 35 4.55 4.83 20.02
N MET A 36 3.61 5.75 19.98
CA MET A 36 2.22 5.53 20.35
C MET A 36 1.46 5.01 19.14
N ASP A 37 0.96 3.78 19.23
CA ASP A 37 0.23 3.12 18.16
C ASP A 37 -1.12 3.81 17.89
N HIS A 38 -1.45 4.03 16.61
CA HIS A 38 -2.70 4.72 16.24
C HIS A 38 -3.97 3.89 16.49
N SER A 39 -3.87 2.57 16.54
CA SER A 39 -5.04 1.67 16.63
C SER A 39 -5.39 1.35 18.07
N THR A 40 -4.37 1.13 18.89
CA THR A 40 -4.47 0.66 20.28
C THR A 40 -4.20 1.75 21.31
N GLU A 41 -3.68 2.91 20.89
CA GLU A 41 -3.23 4.00 21.76
C GLU A 41 -2.19 3.55 22.81
N SER A 42 -1.52 2.42 22.56
CA SER A 42 -0.49 1.87 23.44
C SER A 42 0.90 2.36 23.03
N GLU A 43 1.79 2.53 24.02
CA GLU A 43 3.17 2.91 23.76
C GLU A 43 4.05 1.67 23.54
N VAL A 44 4.78 1.67 22.43
CA VAL A 44 5.68 0.59 22.02
C VAL A 44 7.09 1.16 21.86
N THR A 45 8.10 0.40 22.29
CA THR A 45 9.51 0.77 22.06
C THR A 45 10.09 -0.10 20.95
N VAL A 46 10.58 0.53 19.90
CA VAL A 46 11.21 -0.11 18.74
C VAL A 46 12.61 0.44 18.50
N SER A 47 13.44 -0.29 17.76
CA SER A 47 14.73 0.24 17.29
C SER A 47 14.48 1.26 16.17
N ASN A 48 15.35 2.26 16.06
CA ASN A 48 15.29 3.29 15.01
C ASN A 48 15.35 2.68 13.60
N GLU A 49 16.03 1.53 13.42
CA GLU A 49 16.06 0.81 12.14
C GLU A 49 14.70 0.24 11.70
N HIS A 50 13.76 0.12 12.65
CA HIS A 50 12.41 -0.39 12.44
C HIS A 50 11.36 0.74 12.42
N VAL A 51 11.79 1.97 12.17
CA VAL A 51 10.94 3.14 12.04
C VAL A 51 11.16 3.76 10.66
N HIS A 52 10.07 4.15 10.02
CA HIS A 52 10.09 4.87 8.75
C HIS A 52 9.14 6.07 8.80
N GLY A 53 9.51 7.21 8.23
CA GLY A 53 8.68 8.40 8.18
C GLY A 53 7.31 8.14 7.52
N TYR A 54 6.23 8.65 8.11
CA TYR A 54 4.92 8.66 7.45
C TYR A 54 4.71 9.99 6.73
N ILE A 55 4.34 9.91 5.45
CA ILE A 55 3.95 11.05 4.64
C ILE A 55 2.53 10.79 4.15
N SER A 56 1.58 11.66 4.49
CA SER A 56 0.16 11.48 4.14
C SER A 56 -0.11 11.49 2.63
N GLU A 57 0.73 12.20 1.88
CA GLU A 57 0.65 12.36 0.43
C GLU A 57 1.63 11.43 -0.30
N SER A 58 2.09 10.37 0.38
CA SER A 58 3.07 9.44 -0.20
C SER A 58 2.52 8.63 -1.35
N TYR A 59 1.23 8.30 -1.32
CA TYR A 59 0.55 7.53 -2.35
C TYR A 59 -0.89 8.01 -2.56
N GLU A 60 -1.42 7.75 -3.76
CA GLU A 60 -2.84 7.86 -4.06
C GLU A 60 -3.39 6.44 -4.26
N ALA A 61 -4.36 6.04 -3.44
CA ALA A 61 -4.90 4.67 -3.52
C ALA A 61 -5.67 4.45 -4.82
N GLU A 62 -6.17 5.48 -5.47
CA GLU A 62 -6.88 5.40 -6.75
C GLU A 62 -5.93 5.12 -7.92
N ASP A 63 -4.66 5.49 -7.79
CA ASP A 63 -3.65 5.20 -8.81
C ASP A 63 -3.29 3.72 -8.76
N PRO A 64 -3.46 2.97 -9.86
CA PRO A 64 -3.07 1.59 -9.88
C PRO A 64 -1.57 1.35 -9.95
N ASP A 65 -0.76 2.30 -10.39
CA ASP A 65 0.67 2.12 -10.54
C ASP A 65 1.41 2.43 -9.23
N LEU A 66 1.94 1.37 -8.60
CA LEU A 66 2.70 1.47 -7.36
C LEU A 66 4.03 2.20 -7.55
N PHE A 67 4.49 2.45 -8.78
CA PHE A 67 5.69 3.27 -9.03
C PHE A 67 5.44 4.78 -8.97
N HIS A 68 4.18 5.24 -8.95
CA HIS A 68 3.87 6.66 -8.76
C HIS A 68 3.91 7.08 -7.28
N VAL A 69 4.15 6.15 -6.35
CA VAL A 69 4.36 6.44 -4.94
C VAL A 69 5.64 7.26 -4.76
N SER A 70 5.53 8.39 -4.06
CA SER A 70 6.66 9.31 -3.85
C SER A 70 7.70 8.77 -2.86
N ASP A 71 7.25 7.94 -1.91
CA ASP A 71 8.09 7.27 -0.93
C ASP A 71 8.11 5.75 -1.16
N LEU A 72 9.17 5.28 -1.81
CA LEU A 72 9.34 3.87 -2.18
C LEU A 72 9.85 3.02 -1.00
N HIS A 73 9.07 3.00 0.08
CA HIS A 73 9.31 2.16 1.25
C HIS A 73 8.28 1.03 1.36
N VAL A 74 8.69 -0.10 1.95
CA VAL A 74 7.85 -1.30 2.08
C VAL A 74 6.56 -1.00 2.84
N ALA A 75 6.64 -0.21 3.92
CA ALA A 75 5.48 0.19 4.70
C ALA A 75 4.45 0.96 3.86
N THR A 76 4.92 1.97 3.12
CA THR A 76 4.10 2.83 2.26
C THR A 76 3.38 2.03 1.17
N LEU A 77 4.11 1.14 0.49
CA LEU A 77 3.54 0.24 -0.52
C LEU A 77 2.49 -0.71 0.05
N LEU A 78 2.75 -1.30 1.22
CA LEU A 78 1.79 -2.19 1.89
C LEU A 78 0.50 -1.44 2.27
N TYR A 79 0.62 -0.22 2.77
CA TYR A 79 -0.54 0.61 3.09
C TYR A 79 -1.33 1.03 1.85
N CYS A 80 -0.65 1.35 0.74
CA CYS A 80 -1.31 1.61 -0.54
C CYS A 80 -2.13 0.39 -1.01
N ILE A 81 -1.51 -0.80 -1.02
CA ILE A 81 -2.18 -2.05 -1.42
C ILE A 81 -3.35 -2.37 -0.47
N LYS A 82 -3.17 -2.17 0.84
CA LYS A 82 -4.21 -2.39 1.85
C LYS A 82 -5.41 -1.47 1.60
N ASP A 83 -5.18 -0.17 1.43
CA ASP A 83 -6.25 0.80 1.20
C ASP A 83 -7.00 0.53 -0.10
N ARG A 84 -6.27 0.18 -1.18
CA ARG A 84 -6.85 -0.25 -2.45
C ARG A 84 -7.79 -1.44 -2.29
N PHE A 85 -7.37 -2.43 -1.52
CA PHE A 85 -8.14 -3.64 -1.31
C PHE A 85 -9.34 -3.43 -0.37
N GLU A 86 -9.12 -2.80 0.79
CA GLU A 86 -10.14 -2.65 1.84
C GLU A 86 -11.13 -1.52 1.54
N LYS A 87 -10.67 -0.36 1.05
CA LYS A 87 -11.53 0.83 0.85
C LYS A 87 -12.09 0.90 -0.56
N LEU A 88 -11.27 0.64 -1.57
CA LEU A 88 -11.68 0.74 -2.98
C LEU A 88 -12.18 -0.59 -3.56
N HIS A 89 -12.02 -1.70 -2.83
CA HIS A 89 -12.36 -3.04 -3.28
C HIS A 89 -11.69 -3.41 -4.62
N GLN A 90 -10.46 -2.92 -4.83
CA GLN A 90 -9.65 -3.18 -6.02
C GLN A 90 -8.64 -4.29 -5.72
N GLN A 91 -8.72 -5.39 -6.47
CA GLN A 91 -7.83 -6.55 -6.31
C GLN A 91 -6.47 -6.34 -6.97
N TYR A 92 -6.42 -5.57 -8.06
CA TYR A 92 -5.26 -5.48 -8.93
C TYR A 92 -4.53 -4.15 -8.71
N SER A 93 -3.20 -4.25 -8.66
CA SER A 93 -2.28 -3.10 -8.69
C SER A 93 -1.15 -3.41 -9.65
N LEU A 94 -0.55 -2.39 -10.23
CA LEU A 94 0.62 -2.52 -11.11
C LEU A 94 1.88 -2.22 -10.36
N MET A 95 2.92 -2.95 -10.74
CA MET A 95 4.28 -2.69 -10.34
C MET A 95 5.12 -2.76 -11.62
N GLY A 96 5.02 -1.71 -12.43
CA GLY A 96 5.68 -1.61 -13.73
C GLY A 96 5.12 -2.63 -14.70
N GLU A 97 5.92 -3.62 -15.07
CA GLU A 97 5.49 -4.69 -15.99
C GLU A 97 4.75 -5.84 -15.28
N MET A 98 4.71 -5.83 -13.94
CA MET A 98 4.05 -6.87 -13.16
C MET A 98 2.67 -6.43 -12.67
N VAL A 99 1.73 -7.37 -12.59
CA VAL A 99 0.41 -7.17 -11.96
C VAL A 99 0.41 -7.88 -10.61
N LEU A 100 0.19 -7.12 -9.55
CA LEU A 100 -0.04 -7.63 -8.21
C LEU A 100 -1.54 -7.87 -8.01
N SER A 101 -1.89 -9.03 -7.46
CA SER A 101 -3.27 -9.45 -7.22
C SER A 101 -3.44 -9.96 -5.80
N VAL A 102 -4.29 -9.31 -5.01
CA VAL A 102 -4.66 -9.76 -3.66
C VAL A 102 -5.95 -10.57 -3.71
N ASN A 103 -5.92 -11.82 -3.27
CA ASN A 103 -7.09 -12.69 -3.32
C ASN A 103 -8.22 -12.13 -2.43
N PRO A 104 -9.41 -11.83 -2.99
CA PRO A 104 -10.53 -11.31 -2.22
C PRO A 104 -11.19 -12.32 -1.29
N PHE A 105 -11.00 -13.64 -1.52
CA PHE A 105 -11.73 -14.72 -0.85
C PHE A 105 -13.27 -14.60 -0.91
N GLN A 106 -13.77 -13.74 -1.80
CA GLN A 106 -15.17 -13.49 -2.06
C GLN A 106 -15.36 -13.12 -3.54
N LEU A 107 -16.59 -13.28 -4.04
CA LEU A 107 -16.92 -12.86 -5.39
C LEU A 107 -16.95 -11.33 -5.46
N MET A 108 -16.12 -10.77 -6.35
CA MET A 108 -16.06 -9.32 -6.57
C MET A 108 -16.81 -8.94 -7.86
N GLY A 109 -17.54 -7.83 -7.81
CA GLY A 109 -18.38 -7.36 -8.93
C GLY A 109 -17.62 -7.03 -10.21
N PHE A 110 -16.32 -6.73 -10.13
CA PHE A 110 -15.48 -6.43 -11.29
C PHE A 110 -15.20 -7.64 -12.20
N ASN A 111 -15.45 -8.87 -11.72
CA ASN A 111 -15.34 -10.08 -12.53
C ASN A 111 -16.62 -10.37 -13.35
N SER A 112 -17.60 -9.47 -13.33
CA SER A 112 -18.84 -9.63 -14.09
C SER A 112 -18.65 -9.55 -15.60
N GLU A 113 -19.56 -10.17 -16.34
CA GLU A 113 -19.60 -10.12 -17.81
C GLU A 113 -19.73 -8.68 -18.35
N THR A 114 -20.40 -7.80 -17.61
CA THR A 114 -20.56 -6.38 -17.97
C THR A 114 -19.21 -5.66 -17.98
N GLU A 115 -18.41 -5.84 -16.93
CA GLU A 115 -17.08 -5.24 -16.83
C GLU A 115 -16.11 -5.87 -17.82
N ARG A 116 -16.21 -7.18 -18.07
CA ARG A 116 -15.45 -7.85 -19.15
C ARG A 116 -15.70 -7.23 -20.51
N LYS A 117 -16.98 -6.99 -20.87
CA LYS A 117 -17.34 -6.36 -22.15
C LYS A 117 -16.85 -4.92 -22.23
N ARG A 118 -16.99 -4.15 -21.15
CA ARG A 118 -16.49 -2.77 -21.05
C ARG A 118 -14.98 -2.73 -21.27
N TYR A 119 -14.26 -3.64 -20.63
CA TYR A 119 -12.82 -3.77 -20.76
C TYR A 119 -12.39 -4.09 -22.20
N LEU A 120 -13.03 -5.07 -22.86
CA LEU A 120 -12.71 -5.47 -24.23
C LEU A 120 -13.04 -4.41 -25.28
N ALA A 121 -14.02 -3.55 -25.01
CA ALA A 121 -14.44 -2.47 -25.92
C ALA A 121 -13.46 -1.28 -25.95
N LEU A 122 -12.53 -1.18 -24.99
CA LEU A 122 -11.61 -0.05 -24.91
C LEU A 122 -10.43 -0.23 -25.90
N PRO A 123 -10.09 0.81 -26.71
CA PRO A 123 -8.98 0.74 -27.67
C PRO A 123 -7.64 0.45 -26.97
N ARG A 124 -7.43 1.10 -25.82
CA ARG A 124 -6.43 0.76 -24.81
C ARG A 124 -7.16 0.69 -23.46
N PRO A 125 -7.17 -0.47 -22.80
CA PRO A 125 -7.79 -0.56 -21.49
C PRO A 125 -7.01 0.32 -20.50
N PRO A 126 -7.69 1.13 -19.67
CA PRO A 126 -7.04 1.80 -18.56
C PRO A 126 -6.45 0.74 -17.63
N LEU A 127 -5.24 1.02 -17.18
CA LEU A 127 -4.46 0.24 -16.22
C LEU A 127 -5.30 -0.03 -14.93
N PRO A 128 -5.08 -1.19 -14.30
CA PRO A 128 -6.04 -2.28 -14.11
C PRO A 128 -7.17 -2.02 -13.10
N SER A 129 -8.40 -2.17 -13.57
CA SER A 129 -9.52 -2.63 -12.74
C SER A 129 -9.75 -4.15 -12.85
N SER A 130 -8.96 -4.88 -13.65
CA SER A 130 -9.35 -6.22 -14.11
C SER A 130 -8.18 -7.12 -14.55
N PRO A 131 -8.24 -8.45 -14.35
CA PRO A 131 -7.19 -9.40 -14.73
C PRO A 131 -7.10 -9.60 -16.26
N TYR A 132 -8.11 -9.16 -17.01
CA TYR A 132 -8.18 -9.34 -18.46
C TYR A 132 -7.04 -8.62 -19.23
N LEU A 133 -6.28 -7.73 -18.56
CA LEU A 133 -5.01 -7.15 -19.02
C LEU A 133 -3.94 -8.21 -19.32
N ALA A 134 -3.77 -9.19 -18.46
CA ALA A 134 -2.75 -10.22 -18.63
C ALA A 134 -3.08 -11.23 -19.75
N SER A 135 -4.35 -11.32 -20.15
CA SER A 135 -4.83 -12.29 -21.14
C SER A 135 -4.87 -11.78 -22.58
N ARG A 136 -4.57 -10.49 -22.83
CA ARG A 136 -4.58 -9.96 -24.20
C ARG A 136 -3.26 -10.35 -24.89
N PRO A 137 -3.29 -11.05 -26.04
CA PRO A 137 -2.07 -11.29 -26.80
C PRO A 137 -1.45 -9.95 -27.19
N GLN A 138 -0.18 -9.75 -26.86
CA GLN A 138 0.60 -8.61 -27.30
C GLN A 138 0.88 -8.74 -28.80
N GLY A 139 -0.04 -8.28 -29.65
CA GLY A 139 0.17 -8.08 -31.08
C GLY A 139 0.09 -9.33 -31.97
N LEU A 140 -0.82 -9.25 -32.93
CA LEU A 140 -0.52 -9.41 -34.36
C LEU A 140 -0.67 -8.02 -35.00
#